data_AF-A0A1C7MZU1-F1
#
_entry.id   AF-A0A1C7MZU1-F1
#
_cell.length_a   1.000
_cell.length_b   1.000
_cell.length_c   1.000
_cell.angle_alpha   90.00
_cell.angle_beta   90.00
_cell.angle_gamma   90.00
#
_symmetry.space_group_name_H-M   'P 1'
#
loop_
_entity.id
_entity.type
_entity.pdbx_description
1 polymer ?
#
loop_
_entity_poly.entity_id
_entity_poly.type
_entity_poly.pdbx_seq_one_letter_code
_entity_poly.pdbx_strand_id
1 'polypeptide(L)'
;MTTLTNEEVLAELYYTQKAIKHVTGLTPKYWRPAQGDLDDRVRWIATQLNLTAIIWNLDTDDWAAGTVAGVTKETVNQNYENFIQMGSNGTFSQSGNIVLSHEINNMTMDFFMNHFPQIKKSYKHVLDVATCMNITNPYVESSVTFPTFEQAVTGVSGSSGNSSSSNNVTANASKATATSGASPAQILNGPLFIAALFGLFVLA
;
A
#
# COMPACT_ATOMS: atom_id res chain seq x y z
N MET A 1 -13.28 10.85 10.07
CA MET A 1 -12.38 10.91 11.27
C MET A 1 -12.59 12.15 12.10
N THR A 2 -12.71 13.33 11.48
CA THR A 2 -12.78 14.63 12.18
C THR A 2 -14.04 14.80 13.04
N THR A 3 -15.09 14.01 12.79
CA THR A 3 -16.32 13.94 13.60
C THR A 3 -16.18 13.18 14.92
N LEU A 4 -15.11 12.41 15.10
CA LEU A 4 -14.86 11.62 16.31
C LEU A 4 -14.20 12.48 17.40
N THR A 5 -14.47 12.14 18.66
CA THR A 5 -13.78 12.70 19.84
C THR A 5 -12.27 12.38 19.84
N ASN A 6 -11.50 13.00 20.73
CA ASN A 6 -10.05 12.74 20.79
C ASN A 6 -9.75 11.30 21.20
N GLU A 7 -10.51 10.77 22.16
CA GLU A 7 -10.38 9.43 22.70
C GLU A 7 -10.74 8.38 21.64
N GLU A 8 -11.78 8.63 20.84
CA GLU A 8 -12.15 7.75 19.72
C GLU A 8 -11.08 7.75 18.62
N VAL A 9 -10.57 8.91 18.21
CA VAL A 9 -9.47 8.99 17.24
C VAL A 9 -8.24 8.24 17.73
N LEU A 10 -7.87 8.43 19.00
CA LEU A 10 -6.75 7.71 19.61
C LEU A 10 -6.99 6.20 19.61
N ALA A 11 -8.19 5.76 19.99
CA ALA A 11 -8.55 4.35 20.04
C ALA A 11 -8.48 3.69 18.65
N GLU A 12 -9.07 4.31 17.63
CA GLU A 12 -9.06 3.80 16.25
C GLU A 12 -7.64 3.59 15.72
N LEU A 13 -6.77 4.60 15.91
CA LEU A 13 -5.39 4.56 15.46
C LEU A 13 -4.56 3.54 16.25
N TYR A 14 -4.66 3.56 17.58
CA TYR A 14 -3.88 2.70 18.46
C TYR A 14 -4.24 1.22 18.29
N TYR A 15 -5.54 0.89 18.32
CA TYR A 15 -5.96 -0.51 18.22
C TYR A 15 -5.68 -1.10 16.84
N THR A 16 -5.79 -0.30 15.77
CA THR A 16 -5.42 -0.74 14.42
C THR A 16 -3.92 -1.02 14.33
N GLN A 17 -3.06 -0.10 14.80
CA GLN A 17 -1.61 -0.31 14.83
C GLN A 17 -1.24 -1.56 15.65
N LYS A 18 -1.89 -1.74 16.81
CA LYS A 18 -1.71 -2.91 17.68
C LYS A 18 -2.14 -4.22 17.00
N ALA A 19 -3.26 -4.23 16.28
CA ALA A 19 -3.72 -5.41 15.54
C ALA A 19 -2.73 -5.80 14.43
N ILE A 20 -2.23 -4.83 13.66
CA ILE A 20 -1.22 -5.07 12.62
C ILE A 20 0.06 -5.65 13.26
N LYS A 21 0.54 -5.06 14.36
CA LYS A 21 1.71 -5.56 15.10
C LYS A 21 1.51 -6.97 15.62
N HIS A 22 0.33 -7.28 16.14
CA HIS A 22 0.03 -8.61 16.67
C HIS A 22 0.14 -9.70 15.60
N VAL A 23 -0.38 -9.43 14.39
CA VAL A 23 -0.40 -10.41 13.30
C VAL A 23 0.94 -10.48 12.57
N THR A 24 1.58 -9.34 12.33
CA THR A 24 2.76 -9.26 11.43
C THR A 24 4.09 -9.17 12.16
N GLY A 25 4.08 -8.82 13.45
CA GLY A 25 5.29 -8.48 14.19
C GLY A 25 5.87 -7.10 13.82
N LEU A 26 5.21 -6.29 12.97
CA LEU A 26 5.66 -4.97 12.53
C LEU A 26 4.73 -3.86 13.03
N THR A 27 5.30 -2.73 13.42
CA THR A 27 4.56 -1.55 13.90
C THR A 27 4.59 -0.45 12.83
N PRO A 28 3.48 -0.18 12.12
CA PRO A 28 3.44 0.86 11.09
C PRO A 28 3.68 2.26 11.65
N LYS A 29 4.44 3.09 10.93
CA LYS A 29 4.61 4.53 11.20
C LYS A 29 3.81 5.42 10.25
N TYR A 30 3.06 4.81 9.34
CA TYR A 30 2.29 5.50 8.32
C TYR A 30 0.87 4.95 8.29
N TRP A 31 -0.10 5.82 8.01
CA TRP A 31 -1.51 5.47 7.97
C TRP A 31 -2.24 6.30 6.92
N ARG A 32 -3.42 5.85 6.51
CA ARG A 32 -4.30 6.58 5.59
C ARG A 32 -5.57 7.00 6.35
N PRO A 33 -5.86 8.31 6.46
CA PRO A 33 -7.09 8.77 7.09
C PRO A 33 -8.33 8.28 6.33
N ALA A 34 -9.35 7.81 7.06
CA ALA A 34 -10.63 7.46 6.46
C ALA A 34 -11.24 8.70 5.77
N GLN A 35 -11.67 8.53 4.51
CA GLN A 35 -12.19 9.60 3.64
C GLN A 35 -11.22 10.77 3.38
N GLY A 36 -9.95 10.69 3.83
CA GLY A 36 -9.03 11.83 3.79
C GLY A 36 -9.29 12.85 4.91
N ASP A 37 -10.19 12.54 5.84
CA ASP A 37 -10.58 13.41 6.95
C ASP A 37 -9.40 13.61 7.91
N LEU A 38 -8.71 14.75 7.77
CA LEU A 38 -7.52 15.06 8.56
C LEU A 38 -7.47 16.55 8.92
N ASP A 39 -7.91 16.88 10.12
CA ASP A 39 -7.68 18.20 10.73
C ASP A 39 -6.40 18.20 11.59
N ASP A 40 -6.02 19.36 12.13
CA ASP A 40 -4.81 19.51 12.95
C ASP A 40 -4.86 18.68 14.24
N ARG A 41 -6.06 18.48 14.80
CA ARG A 41 -6.29 17.70 16.01
C ARG A 41 -6.06 16.21 15.76
N VAL A 42 -6.68 15.65 14.73
CA VAL A 42 -6.48 14.25 14.30
C VAL A 42 -5.02 14.03 13.92
N ARG A 43 -4.40 14.96 13.19
CA ARG A 43 -2.98 14.88 12.84
C ARG A 43 -2.10 14.86 14.09
N TRP A 44 -2.36 15.75 15.05
CA TRP A 44 -1.60 15.81 16.29
C TRP A 44 -1.74 14.54 17.14
N ILE A 45 -2.95 13.97 17.25
CA ILE A 45 -3.15 12.68 17.95
C ILE A 45 -2.35 11.56 17.27
N ALA A 46 -2.39 11.50 15.93
CA ALA A 46 -1.63 10.50 15.18
C ALA A 46 -0.12 10.63 15.41
N THR A 47 0.44 11.85 15.49
CA THR A 47 1.87 12.01 15.77
C THR A 47 2.27 11.54 17.16
N GLN A 48 1.36 11.53 18.15
CA GLN A 48 1.63 10.95 19.47
C GLN A 48 1.84 9.42 19.41
N LEU A 49 1.32 8.77 18.37
CA LEU A 49 1.51 7.35 18.09
C LEU A 49 2.62 7.07 17.06
N ASN A 50 3.44 8.08 16.74
CA ASN A 50 4.46 8.01 15.69
C ASN A 50 3.88 7.66 14.30
N LEU A 51 2.64 8.10 14.04
CA LEU A 51 1.94 7.87 12.77
C LEU A 51 1.93 9.13 11.90
N THR A 52 2.38 8.99 10.66
CA THR A 52 2.33 10.03 9.62
C THR A 52 1.28 9.68 8.57
N ALA A 53 0.40 10.63 8.24
CA ALA A 53 -0.65 10.40 7.26
C ALA A 53 -0.10 10.37 5.82
N ILE A 54 -0.59 9.42 5.01
CA ILE A 54 -0.40 9.35 3.56
C ILE A 54 -1.73 9.69 2.89
N ILE A 55 -1.68 10.63 1.94
CA ILE A 55 -2.83 11.12 1.16
C ILE A 55 -2.58 10.84 -0.33
N TRP A 56 -3.67 10.73 -1.09
CA TRP A 56 -3.67 10.51 -2.53
C TRP A 56 -3.96 11.81 -3.28
N ASN A 57 -3.60 11.85 -4.56
CA ASN A 57 -3.91 12.98 -5.45
C ASN A 57 -4.79 12.59 -6.64
N LEU A 58 -5.10 11.30 -6.81
CA LEU A 58 -6.08 10.80 -7.77
C LEU A 58 -7.03 9.84 -7.07
N ASP A 59 -8.32 9.93 -7.36
CA ASP A 59 -9.37 9.07 -6.80
C ASP A 59 -10.11 8.35 -7.92
N THR A 60 -10.19 7.03 -7.87
CA THR A 60 -10.89 6.23 -8.88
C THR A 60 -12.42 6.39 -8.82
N ASP A 61 -12.95 6.91 -7.71
CA ASP A 61 -14.39 6.97 -7.39
C ASP A 61 -15.06 5.58 -7.42
N ASP A 62 -14.28 4.52 -7.22
CA ASP A 62 -14.73 3.14 -7.29
C ASP A 62 -15.79 2.80 -6.23
N TRP A 63 -15.72 3.44 -5.07
CA TRP A 63 -16.69 3.35 -3.97
C TRP A 63 -18.07 3.93 -4.33
N ALA A 64 -18.13 4.88 -5.26
CA ALA A 64 -19.34 5.61 -5.63
C ALA A 64 -20.17 4.90 -6.72
N ALA A 65 -19.59 3.91 -7.40
CA ALA A 65 -20.25 3.18 -8.48
C ALA A 65 -21.52 2.46 -8.00
N GLY A 66 -22.67 2.93 -8.49
CA GLY A 66 -23.98 2.39 -8.14
C GLY A 66 -24.51 2.78 -6.75
N THR A 67 -23.76 3.57 -5.99
CA THR A 67 -24.16 4.09 -4.66
C THR A 67 -24.43 5.59 -4.70
N VAL A 68 -23.73 6.33 -5.57
CA VAL A 68 -23.93 7.76 -5.82
C VAL A 68 -24.64 7.95 -7.15
N ALA A 69 -25.67 8.82 -7.17
CA ALA A 69 -26.42 9.10 -8.39
C ALA A 69 -25.51 9.63 -9.50
N GLY A 70 -25.53 8.96 -10.66
CA GLY A 70 -24.73 9.33 -11.83
C GLY A 70 -23.32 8.73 -11.89
N VAL A 71 -22.87 8.02 -10.85
CA VAL A 71 -21.58 7.31 -10.88
C VAL A 71 -21.84 5.83 -11.21
N THR A 72 -21.34 5.38 -12.35
CA THR A 72 -21.47 3.99 -12.82
C THR A 72 -20.11 3.30 -12.90
N LYS A 73 -20.12 2.01 -13.24
CA LYS A 73 -18.88 1.26 -13.52
C LYS A 73 -18.11 1.87 -14.69
N GLU A 74 -18.82 2.40 -15.68
CA GLU A 74 -18.24 3.09 -16.83
C GLU A 74 -17.58 4.42 -16.41
N THR A 75 -18.15 5.14 -15.44
CA THR A 75 -17.48 6.31 -14.83
C THR A 75 -16.13 5.93 -14.23
N VAL A 76 -16.08 4.86 -13.44
CA VAL A 76 -14.83 4.34 -12.84
C VAL A 76 -13.85 3.91 -13.93
N ASN A 77 -14.32 3.19 -14.95
CA ASN A 77 -13.49 2.82 -16.10
C ASN A 77 -12.88 4.05 -16.77
N GLN A 78 -13.68 5.10 -17.00
CA GLN A 78 -13.21 6.32 -17.62
C GLN A 78 -12.17 7.04 -16.74
N ASN A 79 -12.33 7.01 -15.41
CA ASN A 79 -11.32 7.54 -14.49
C ASN A 79 -9.97 6.81 -14.65
N TYR A 80 -9.97 5.47 -14.75
CA TYR A 80 -8.76 4.70 -15.04
C TYR A 80 -8.12 5.08 -16.38
N GLU A 81 -8.92 5.18 -17.45
CA GLU A 81 -8.43 5.59 -18.78
C GLU A 81 -7.83 7.00 -18.76
N ASN A 82 -8.44 7.94 -18.03
CA ASN A 82 -7.89 9.28 -17.83
C ASN A 82 -6.55 9.22 -17.10
N PHE A 83 -6.42 8.40 -16.05
CA PHE A 83 -5.16 8.24 -15.32
C PHE A 83 -4.06 7.61 -16.19
N ILE A 84 -4.40 6.64 -17.03
CA ILE A 84 -3.47 6.07 -18.01
C ILE A 84 -2.96 7.16 -18.97
N GLN A 85 -3.86 7.99 -19.49
CA GLN A 85 -3.51 9.10 -20.36
C GLN A 85 -2.58 10.10 -19.65
N MET A 86 -2.84 10.44 -18.38
CA MET A 86 -1.99 11.33 -17.58
C MET A 86 -0.55 10.85 -17.44
N GLY A 87 -0.33 9.53 -17.45
CA GLY A 87 1.01 8.94 -17.39
C GLY A 87 1.88 9.26 -18.61
N SER A 88 1.26 9.49 -19.77
CA SER A 88 1.96 9.69 -21.05
C SER A 88 1.86 11.11 -21.61
N ASN A 89 0.89 11.92 -21.16
CA ASN A 89 0.64 13.27 -21.70
C ASN A 89 1.46 14.40 -21.03
N GLY A 90 2.32 14.06 -20.06
CA GLY A 90 3.17 15.02 -19.35
C GLY A 90 2.58 15.63 -18.07
N THR A 91 1.36 15.22 -17.66
CA THR A 91 0.73 15.66 -16.39
C THR A 91 1.66 15.43 -15.19
N PHE A 92 2.33 14.28 -15.17
CA PHE A 92 3.28 13.88 -14.12
C PHE A 92 4.74 14.00 -14.59
N SER A 93 5.08 15.04 -15.35
CA SER A 93 6.45 15.24 -15.86
C SER A 93 7.44 15.69 -14.78
N GLN A 94 6.97 16.34 -13.71
CA GLN A 94 7.78 16.88 -12.61
C GLN A 94 7.36 16.33 -11.23
N SER A 95 6.37 15.44 -11.19
CA SER A 95 5.79 14.89 -9.96
C SER A 95 5.32 13.45 -10.20
N GLY A 96 4.99 12.74 -9.13
CA GLY A 96 4.31 11.44 -9.21
C GLY A 96 2.85 11.54 -8.78
N ASN A 97 2.19 10.38 -8.70
CA ASN A 97 0.84 10.23 -8.22
C ASN A 97 0.71 9.07 -7.22
N ILE A 98 -0.26 9.22 -6.32
CA ILE A 98 -0.78 8.18 -5.44
C ILE A 98 -2.27 8.09 -5.75
N VAL A 99 -2.72 6.91 -6.16
CA VAL A 99 -4.11 6.66 -6.57
C VAL A 99 -4.86 6.00 -5.41
N LEU A 100 -6.03 6.52 -5.07
CA LEU A 100 -6.98 5.83 -4.20
C LEU A 100 -7.80 4.81 -4.99
N SER A 101 -7.77 3.59 -4.52
CA SER A 101 -8.70 2.52 -4.87
C SER A 101 -9.03 1.69 -3.62
N HIS A 102 -10.04 0.84 -3.73
CA HIS A 102 -10.44 -0.09 -2.68
C HIS A 102 -10.33 -1.54 -3.20
N GLU A 103 -9.85 -2.46 -2.36
CA GLU A 103 -9.71 -3.89 -2.70
C GLU A 103 -10.81 -4.77 -2.08
N ILE A 104 -11.93 -4.16 -1.68
CA ILE A 104 -12.96 -4.78 -0.84
C ILE A 104 -14.00 -5.59 -1.63
N ASN A 105 -14.02 -5.47 -2.96
CA ASN A 105 -14.94 -6.22 -3.81
C ASN A 105 -14.33 -6.55 -5.18
N ASN A 106 -14.91 -7.56 -5.84
CA ASN A 106 -14.41 -8.07 -7.12
C ASN A 106 -14.42 -6.99 -8.22
N MET A 107 -15.42 -6.12 -8.25
CA MET A 107 -15.52 -5.08 -9.29
C MET A 107 -14.29 -4.16 -9.24
N THR A 108 -13.94 -3.66 -8.06
CA THR A 108 -12.80 -2.77 -7.88
C THR A 108 -11.45 -3.44 -8.19
N MET A 109 -11.30 -4.71 -7.81
CA MET A 109 -10.09 -5.49 -8.12
C MET A 109 -9.96 -5.81 -9.61
N ASP A 110 -11.06 -6.20 -10.27
CA ASP A 110 -11.07 -6.48 -11.70
C ASP A 110 -10.70 -5.22 -12.51
N PHE A 111 -11.21 -4.05 -12.11
CA PHE A 111 -10.82 -2.79 -12.73
C PHE A 111 -9.32 -2.53 -12.67
N PHE A 112 -8.71 -2.64 -11.48
CA PHE A 112 -7.27 -2.46 -11.34
C PHE A 112 -6.49 -3.47 -12.19
N MET A 113 -6.83 -4.76 -12.10
CA MET A 113 -6.10 -5.82 -12.81
C MET A 113 -6.20 -5.70 -14.33
N ASN A 114 -7.35 -5.28 -14.86
CA ASN A 114 -7.54 -5.08 -16.31
C ASN A 114 -6.76 -3.87 -16.84
N HIS A 115 -6.63 -2.80 -16.05
CA HIS A 115 -5.91 -1.59 -16.45
C HIS A 115 -4.41 -1.64 -16.13
N PHE A 116 -3.98 -2.49 -15.19
CA PHE A 116 -2.59 -2.57 -14.74
C PHE A 116 -1.55 -2.71 -15.87
N PRO A 117 -1.76 -3.51 -16.93
CA PRO A 117 -0.83 -3.56 -18.06
C PRO A 117 -0.65 -2.21 -18.76
N GLN A 118 -1.74 -1.44 -18.93
CA GLN A 118 -1.71 -0.13 -19.57
C GLN A 118 -1.08 0.93 -18.66
N ILE A 119 -1.35 0.87 -17.34
CA ILE A 119 -0.71 1.71 -16.34
C ILE A 119 0.81 1.50 -16.38
N LYS A 120 1.28 0.25 -16.32
CA LYS A 120 2.72 -0.06 -16.41
C LYS A 120 3.37 0.39 -17.71
N LYS A 121 2.63 0.44 -18.81
CA LYS A 121 3.13 0.95 -20.10
C LYS A 121 3.23 2.48 -20.11
N SER A 122 2.30 3.16 -19.45
CA SER A 122 2.15 4.61 -19.53
C SER A 122 3.00 5.35 -18.50
N TYR A 123 3.26 4.74 -17.34
CA TYR A 123 4.10 5.31 -16.29
C TYR A 123 5.50 4.69 -16.30
N LYS A 124 6.53 5.52 -16.18
CA LYS A 124 7.94 5.07 -16.17
C LYS A 124 8.24 4.12 -15.01
N HIS A 125 7.66 4.38 -13.84
CA HIS A 125 7.87 3.63 -12.62
C HIS A 125 6.53 3.45 -11.91
N VAL A 126 6.17 2.20 -11.62
CA VAL A 126 5.02 1.84 -10.81
C VAL A 126 5.58 1.12 -9.58
N LEU A 127 5.61 1.83 -8.45
CA LEU A 127 6.29 1.43 -7.22
C LEU A 127 5.34 1.58 -6.02
N ASP A 128 5.69 0.99 -4.90
CA ASP A 128 5.00 1.21 -3.63
C ASP A 128 5.21 2.64 -3.11
N VAL A 129 4.29 3.10 -2.25
CA VAL A 129 4.32 4.46 -1.69
C VAL A 129 5.59 4.74 -0.90
N ALA A 130 6.10 3.77 -0.15
CA ALA A 130 7.28 3.99 0.69
C ALA A 130 8.50 4.31 -0.17
N THR A 131 8.73 3.51 -1.22
CA THR A 131 9.79 3.76 -2.21
C THR A 131 9.59 5.09 -2.94
N CYS A 132 8.37 5.40 -3.41
CA CYS A 132 8.04 6.67 -4.08
C CYS A 132 8.36 7.90 -3.22
N MET A 133 8.18 7.79 -1.90
CA MET A 133 8.39 8.88 -0.94
C MET A 133 9.75 8.82 -0.23
N ASN A 134 10.68 7.97 -0.66
CA ASN A 134 11.97 7.73 0.00
C ASN A 134 11.87 7.33 1.50
N ILE A 135 10.80 6.64 1.86
CA ILE A 135 10.58 6.10 3.20
C ILE A 135 11.27 4.73 3.29
N THR A 136 12.54 4.72 3.69
CA THR A 136 13.33 3.47 3.78
C THR A 136 12.96 2.60 4.97
N ASN A 137 12.34 3.17 6.00
CA ASN A 137 11.92 2.49 7.21
C ASN A 137 10.44 2.82 7.49
N PRO A 138 9.46 2.12 6.91
CA PRO A 138 8.05 2.39 7.15
C PRO A 138 7.53 1.84 8.49
N TYR A 139 8.30 0.98 9.15
CA TYR A 139 7.97 0.38 10.45
C TYR A 139 8.92 0.86 11.55
N VAL A 140 8.54 0.64 12.82
CA VAL A 140 9.42 0.91 13.98
C VAL A 140 10.59 -0.07 14.01
N GLU A 141 10.33 -1.33 13.67
CA GLU A 141 11.33 -2.38 13.55
C GLU A 141 12.18 -2.19 12.29
N SER A 142 13.46 -2.58 12.36
CA SER A 142 14.41 -2.51 11.25
C SER A 142 14.53 -3.82 10.47
N SER A 143 13.67 -4.81 10.73
CA SER A 143 13.68 -6.11 10.06
C SER A 143 13.21 -6.04 8.60
N VAL A 144 12.48 -4.99 8.24
CA VAL A 144 11.99 -4.73 6.88
C VAL A 144 12.37 -3.30 6.50
N THR A 145 13.07 -3.18 5.37
CA THR A 145 13.47 -1.89 4.81
C THR A 145 13.07 -1.82 3.34
N PHE A 146 12.86 -0.60 2.86
CA PHE A 146 12.52 -0.30 1.48
C PHE A 146 13.67 0.46 0.82
N PRO A 147 13.92 0.26 -0.48
CA PRO A 147 14.92 1.02 -1.20
C PRO A 147 14.52 2.49 -1.30
N THR A 148 15.50 3.36 -1.54
CA THR A 148 15.20 4.71 -2.02
C THR A 148 14.63 4.64 -3.45
N PHE A 149 13.95 5.71 -3.88
CA PHE A 149 13.47 5.82 -5.25
C PHE A 149 14.62 5.65 -6.25
N GLU A 150 15.77 6.29 -6.01
CA GLU A 150 16.95 6.18 -6.88
C GLU A 150 17.45 4.73 -6.99
N GLN A 151 17.55 4.02 -5.87
CA GLN A 151 17.94 2.60 -5.86
C GLN A 151 16.95 1.73 -6.66
N ALA A 152 15.65 1.99 -6.50
CA ALA A 152 14.61 1.24 -7.21
C ALA A 152 14.62 1.48 -8.72
N VAL A 153 14.86 2.72 -9.19
CA VAL A 153 14.81 3.05 -10.62
C VAL A 153 16.12 2.78 -11.37
N THR A 154 17.26 2.78 -10.68
CA THR A 154 18.57 2.48 -11.29
C THR A 154 18.90 0.99 -11.30
N GLY A 155 18.07 0.15 -10.66
CA GLY A 155 18.33 -1.29 -10.54
C GLY A 155 19.49 -1.63 -9.61
N VAL A 156 20.01 -0.64 -8.87
CA VAL A 156 20.98 -0.87 -7.80
C VAL A 156 20.22 -1.35 -6.57
N SER A 157 19.88 -2.64 -6.59
CA SER A 157 19.52 -3.36 -5.38
C SER A 157 20.70 -3.22 -4.41
N GLY A 158 20.53 -2.44 -3.34
CA GLY A 158 21.44 -2.42 -2.21
C GLY A 158 21.47 -3.79 -1.56
N SER A 159 22.23 -4.73 -2.13
CA SER A 159 22.54 -6.01 -1.53
C SER A 159 23.61 -5.80 -0.47
N SER A 160 23.22 -5.36 0.72
CA SER A 160 23.92 -5.80 1.93
C SER A 160 23.37 -7.18 2.31
N GLY A 161 23.73 -8.17 1.48
CA GLY A 161 23.44 -9.59 1.65
C GLY A 161 24.63 -10.36 1.09
N ASN A 162 25.46 -10.85 2.00
CA ASN A 162 26.75 -11.50 1.77
C ASN A 162 26.72 -12.47 0.58
N SER A 163 27.62 -12.27 -0.38
CA SER A 163 27.80 -13.14 -1.53
C SER A 163 28.24 -14.54 -1.10
N SER A 164 27.46 -15.56 -1.49
CA SER A 164 27.98 -16.91 -1.68
C SER A 164 27.53 -17.40 -3.06
N SER A 165 28.50 -17.38 -3.96
CA SER A 165 28.50 -18.02 -5.27
C SER A 165 28.06 -19.48 -5.23
N SER A 166 27.16 -19.90 -6.12
CA SER A 166 27.43 -20.98 -7.10
C SER A 166 26.19 -21.46 -7.86
N ASN A 167 26.35 -21.51 -9.18
CA ASN A 167 25.88 -22.50 -10.16
C ASN A 167 24.39 -22.73 -10.44
N ASN A 168 24.05 -22.41 -11.70
CA ASN A 168 23.01 -23.06 -12.51
C ASN A 168 23.03 -24.59 -12.35
N VAL A 169 21.94 -25.19 -11.88
CA VAL A 169 21.51 -26.54 -12.33
C VAL A 169 19.98 -26.65 -12.28
N THR A 170 19.45 -27.13 -13.39
CA THR A 170 18.12 -27.68 -13.67
C THR A 170 17.55 -28.59 -12.57
N ALA A 171 16.27 -28.40 -12.23
CA ALA A 171 15.56 -29.26 -11.28
C ALA A 171 14.97 -30.51 -11.97
N ASN A 172 15.45 -31.69 -11.57
CA ASN A 172 14.72 -32.95 -11.68
C ASN A 172 14.39 -33.44 -10.26
N ALA A 173 13.17 -33.94 -10.08
CA ALA A 173 12.57 -34.25 -8.78
C ALA A 173 13.13 -35.54 -8.14
N SER A 174 13.24 -35.57 -6.79
CA SER A 174 12.88 -36.72 -5.91
C SER A 174 13.19 -36.49 -4.41
N LYS A 175 12.16 -36.74 -3.58
CA LYS A 175 12.07 -37.23 -2.17
C LYS A 175 13.06 -36.80 -1.05
N ALA A 176 12.47 -36.05 -0.11
CA ALA A 176 12.52 -36.04 1.38
C ALA A 176 13.70 -36.64 2.18
N THR A 177 14.20 -35.87 3.15
CA THR A 177 14.40 -36.24 4.58
C THR A 177 14.49 -34.96 5.43
N ALA A 178 13.93 -34.97 6.64
CA ALA A 178 13.86 -33.84 7.56
C ALA A 178 15.13 -33.68 8.42
N THR A 179 15.51 -32.45 8.74
CA THR A 179 16.22 -32.05 9.98
C THR A 179 16.06 -30.55 10.23
N SER A 180 16.10 -30.22 11.52
CA SER A 180 15.66 -29.01 12.21
C SER A 180 16.63 -27.82 12.17
N GLY A 181 16.06 -26.60 12.21
CA GLY A 181 16.63 -25.45 12.92
C GLY A 181 17.27 -24.34 12.09
N ALA A 182 16.47 -23.33 11.72
CA ALA A 182 16.80 -21.88 11.71
C ALA A 182 15.70 -21.15 10.91
N SER A 183 15.01 -20.20 11.53
CA SER A 183 13.98 -19.38 10.86
C SER A 183 14.64 -18.43 9.85
N PRO A 184 14.33 -18.51 8.54
CA PRO A 184 14.79 -17.52 7.59
C PRO A 184 13.92 -16.25 7.68
N ALA A 185 14.56 -15.09 7.65
CA ALA A 185 13.90 -13.81 7.44
C ALA A 185 13.13 -13.86 6.11
N GLN A 186 11.82 -13.62 6.16
CA GLN A 186 10.99 -13.63 4.96
C GLN A 186 11.16 -12.30 4.22
N ILE A 187 11.77 -12.36 3.04
CA ILE A 187 11.66 -11.30 2.03
C ILE A 187 10.27 -11.42 1.43
N LEU A 188 9.36 -10.56 1.87
CA LEU A 188 7.99 -10.52 1.36
C LEU A 188 7.96 -9.62 0.12
N ASN A 189 8.23 -10.20 -1.04
CA ASN A 189 7.88 -9.60 -2.33
C ASN A 189 6.41 -9.91 -2.61
N GLY A 190 5.51 -9.14 -2.02
CA GLY A 190 4.07 -9.23 -2.28
C GLY A 190 3.31 -8.14 -1.53
N PRO A 191 2.18 -7.63 -2.08
CA PRO A 191 1.36 -6.64 -1.40
C PRO A 191 0.82 -7.27 -0.12
N LEU A 192 1.13 -6.67 1.01
CA LEU A 192 0.55 -7.06 2.30
C LEU A 192 -0.91 -6.57 2.32
N PHE A 193 -1.82 -7.43 1.86
CA PHE A 193 -3.26 -7.25 1.98
C PHE A 193 -3.66 -7.19 3.45
N ILE A 194 -4.03 -6.01 3.94
CA ILE A 194 -4.79 -5.84 5.18
C ILE A 194 -5.89 -4.81 4.91
N ALA A 195 -7.01 -5.29 4.36
CA ALA A 195 -8.29 -4.62 4.47
C ALA A 195 -8.75 -4.71 5.93
N ALA A 196 -8.53 -3.66 6.72
CA ALA A 196 -9.12 -3.54 8.04
C ALA A 196 -10.54 -2.97 7.90
N LEU A 197 -11.51 -3.88 7.85
CA LEU A 197 -12.94 -3.61 8.03
C LEU A 197 -13.26 -3.67 9.53
N PHE A 198 -13.66 -2.57 10.16
CA PHE A 198 -14.46 -2.62 11.39
C PHE A 198 -15.39 -1.42 11.47
N GLY A 199 -16.70 -1.68 11.67
CA GLY A 199 -17.67 -0.66 12.08
C GLY A 199 -19.03 -0.67 11.39
N LEU A 200 -19.70 -1.82 11.21
CA LEU A 200 -21.17 -1.83 11.10
C LEU A 200 -21.75 -2.24 12.46
N PHE A 201 -22.02 -1.26 13.31
CA PHE A 201 -22.88 -1.43 14.48
C PHE A 201 -24.32 -1.19 14.04
N VAL A 202 -25.06 -2.27 13.78
CA VAL A 202 -26.53 -2.24 13.74
C VAL A 202 -27.01 -2.59 15.14
N LEU A 203 -27.68 -1.65 15.79
CA LEU A 203 -28.53 -1.90 16.95
C LEU A 203 -29.92 -1.38 16.62
N ALA A 204 -30.85 -2.34 16.51
CA ALA A 204 -32.31 -2.27 16.42
C ALA A 204 -32.94 -1.38 15.32
#